data_AF-A0A821PH54-F1
#
_entry.id   AF-A0A821PH54-F1
#
_cell.length_a   1.000
_cell.length_b   1.000
_cell.length_c   1.000
_cell.angle_alpha   90.00
_cell.angle_beta   90.00
_cell.angle_gamma   90.00
#
_symmetry.space_group_name_H-M   'P 1'
#
loop_
_entity.id
_entity.type
_entity.pdbx_description
1 polymer ?
#
loop_
_entity_poly.entity_id
_entity_poly.type
_entity_poly.pdbx_seq_one_letter_code
_entity_poly.pdbx_strand_id
1 'polypeptide(L)'
;MLMWYSVGTIMGYGAAFHVQTAAGRLLSVGLYMLSLVLVATYTANLASDLTISKSKDLISGIDDIKNGKLSFNRIGILAGSSLEDFYLHEISCGSRNFYPLKSQNEIYIKLLDKTIDVAISDAALLEYVTKKIYCNLTLVGIDFSRSSYGIVIPKQWLYAKDLDVVILSLRE
;
A
#
# COMPACT_ATOMS: atom_id res chain seq x y z
N MET A 1 29.04 -1.11 43.48
CA MET A 1 29.32 -2.46 42.94
C MET A 1 28.08 -3.13 42.36
N LEU A 2 26.93 -3.14 43.05
CA LEU A 2 25.69 -3.75 42.53
C LEU A 2 25.20 -3.16 41.19
N MET A 3 25.28 -1.83 41.02
CA MET A 3 24.89 -1.17 39.76
C MET A 3 25.66 -1.70 38.54
N TRP A 4 26.96 -1.96 38.68
CA TRP A 4 27.79 -2.50 37.60
C TRP A 4 27.39 -3.93 37.22
N TYR A 5 27.05 -4.74 38.23
CA TYR A 5 26.50 -6.09 38.03
C TYR A 5 25.15 -6.06 37.31
N SER A 6 24.24 -5.16 37.71
CA SER A 6 22.94 -4.99 37.06
C SER A 6 23.09 -4.51 35.61
N VAL A 7 24.00 -3.57 35.33
CA VAL A 7 24.24 -3.09 33.96
C VAL A 7 24.89 -4.19 33.10
N GLY A 8 25.86 -4.94 33.62
CA GLY A 8 26.50 -6.04 32.90
C GLY A 8 25.51 -7.16 32.52
N THR A 9 24.68 -7.57 33.47
CA THR A 9 23.64 -8.61 33.25
C THR A 9 22.57 -8.18 32.24
N ILE A 10 22.21 -6.89 32.20
CA ILE A 10 21.30 -6.34 31.18
C ILE A 10 21.95 -6.34 29.80
N MET A 11 23.23 -5.97 29.70
CA MET A 11 23.95 -5.87 28.43
C MET A 11 24.47 -7.22 27.90
N GLY A 12 24.17 -8.34 28.58
CA GLY A 12 24.66 -9.68 28.23
C GLY A 12 26.15 -9.89 28.51
N TYR A 13 26.82 -8.93 29.15
CA TYR A 13 28.19 -9.09 29.61
C TYR A 13 28.18 -9.82 30.95
N GLY A 14 28.66 -11.07 30.95
CA GLY A 14 28.80 -11.87 32.16
C GLY A 14 29.78 -11.22 33.14
N ALA A 15 29.27 -10.49 34.13
CA ALA A 15 30.09 -9.97 35.20
C ALA A 15 30.46 -11.13 36.15
N ALA A 16 31.75 -11.36 36.39
CA ALA A 16 32.31 -12.46 37.19
C ALA A 16 32.04 -12.33 38.72
N PHE A 17 30.85 -11.87 39.10
CA PHE A 17 30.41 -11.73 40.49
C PHE A 17 29.41 -12.83 40.84
N HIS A 18 29.79 -13.71 41.76
CA HIS A 18 28.93 -14.79 42.25
C HIS A 18 28.10 -14.32 43.45
N VAL A 19 26.78 -14.20 43.27
CA VAL A 19 25.85 -13.84 44.35
C VAL A 19 25.68 -15.04 45.30
N GLN A 20 26.10 -14.88 46.54
CA GLN A 20 26.14 -15.98 47.52
C GLN A 20 24.81 -16.21 48.27
N THR A 21 23.90 -15.23 48.28
CA THR A 21 22.62 -15.32 48.99
C THR A 21 21.51 -15.91 48.10
N ALA A 22 20.62 -16.72 48.68
CA ALA A 22 19.52 -17.36 47.94
C ALA A 22 18.56 -16.35 47.29
N ALA A 23 18.20 -15.28 48.01
CA ALA A 23 17.37 -14.19 47.47
C ALA A 23 18.04 -13.43 46.32
N GLY A 24 19.36 -13.24 46.39
CA GLY A 24 20.11 -12.57 45.34
C GLY A 24 20.19 -13.38 44.05
N ARG A 25 20.24 -14.71 44.14
CA ARG A 25 20.18 -15.60 42.97
C ARG A 25 18.83 -15.51 42.25
N LEU A 26 17.72 -15.45 42.99
CA LEU A 26 16.37 -15.26 42.41
C LEU A 26 16.26 -13.93 41.66
N LEU A 27 16.76 -12.84 42.24
CA LEU A 27 16.78 -11.53 41.59
C LEU A 27 17.66 -11.52 40.33
N SER A 28 18.82 -12.17 40.35
CA SER A 28 19.69 -12.30 39.18
C SER A 28 19.02 -13.05 38.03
N VAL A 29 18.29 -14.13 38.33
CA VAL A 29 17.52 -14.89 37.32
C VAL A 29 16.40 -14.03 36.73
N GLY A 30 15.65 -13.31 37.57
CA GLY A 30 14.62 -12.39 37.10
C GLY A 30 15.19 -11.27 36.22
N LEU A 31 16.35 -10.73 36.59
CA LEU A 31 17.03 -9.70 35.82
C LEU A 31 17.55 -10.22 34.47
N TYR A 32 18.04 -11.45 34.42
CA TYR A 32 18.45 -12.13 33.18
C TYR A 32 17.25 -12.40 32.25
N MET A 33 16.11 -12.79 32.83
CA MET A 33 14.88 -13.00 32.07
C MET A 33 14.38 -11.67 31.48
N LEU A 34 14.43 -10.59 32.26
CA LEU A 34 14.08 -9.24 31.80
C LEU A 34 15.00 -8.79 30.65
N SER A 35 16.30 -9.01 30.75
CA SER A 35 17.25 -8.62 29.69
C SER A 35 17.03 -9.39 28.39
N LEU A 36 16.76 -10.69 28.47
CA LEU A 36 16.39 -11.50 27.31
C LEU A 36 15.13 -10.99 26.61
N VAL A 37 14.09 -10.65 27.37
CA VAL A 37 12.83 -10.10 26.81
C VAL A 37 13.06 -8.74 26.15
N LEU A 38 13.88 -7.87 26.73
CA LEU A 38 14.21 -6.57 26.15
C LEU A 38 14.96 -6.71 24.82
N VAL A 39 16.00 -7.54 24.77
CA VAL A 39 16.76 -7.78 23.53
C VAL A 39 15.85 -8.43 22.48
N ALA A 40 15.04 -9.42 22.86
CA ALA A 40 14.10 -10.06 21.95
C ALA A 40 13.07 -9.07 21.38
N THR A 41 12.54 -8.16 22.20
CA THR A 41 11.58 -7.13 21.76
C THR A 41 12.23 -6.13 20.82
N TYR A 42 13.46 -5.69 21.11
CA TYR A 42 14.21 -4.82 20.21
C TYR A 42 14.50 -5.50 18.86
N THR A 43 14.97 -6.75 18.88
CA THR A 43 15.18 -7.55 17.68
C THR A 43 13.87 -7.79 16.92
N ALA A 44 12.75 -8.01 17.60
CA ALA A 44 11.43 -8.19 16.97
C ALA A 44 10.94 -6.90 16.30
N ASN A 45 11.09 -5.74 16.93
CA ASN A 45 10.73 -4.46 16.33
C ASN A 45 11.62 -4.14 15.11
N LEU A 46 12.93 -4.36 15.24
CA LEU A 46 13.85 -4.20 14.12
C LEU A 46 13.53 -5.16 12.96
N ALA A 47 13.24 -6.43 13.27
CA ALA A 47 12.85 -7.41 12.26
C ALA A 47 11.50 -7.05 11.63
N SER A 48 10.53 -6.56 12.41
CA SER A 48 9.26 -6.03 11.90
C SER A 48 9.51 -4.94 10.87
N ASP A 49 10.36 -3.96 11.18
CA ASP A 49 10.70 -2.88 10.26
C ASP A 49 11.43 -3.36 9.00
N LEU A 50 12.27 -4.40 9.10
CA LEU A 50 12.95 -5.00 7.94
C LEU A 50 12.03 -5.86 7.08
N THR A 51 11.05 -6.54 7.68
CA THR A 51 10.07 -7.37 6.96
C THR A 51 9.01 -6.53 6.27
N ILE A 52 8.72 -5.33 6.80
CA ILE A 52 7.98 -4.29 6.08
C ILE A 52 8.94 -3.73 5.03
N SER A 53 9.09 -4.46 3.92
CA SER A 53 9.64 -3.90 2.70
C SER A 53 8.73 -2.75 2.28
N LYS A 54 9.04 -1.52 2.69
CA LYS A 54 8.59 -0.32 1.99
C LYS A 54 9.29 -0.37 0.63
N SER A 55 8.68 -1.08 -0.32
CA SER A 55 8.89 -0.77 -1.72
C SER A 55 8.83 0.74 -1.80
N LYS A 56 9.92 1.37 -2.24
CA LYS A 56 9.96 2.81 -2.46
C LYS A 56 9.02 3.09 -3.62
N ASP A 57 7.72 3.01 -3.35
CA ASP A 57 6.71 3.38 -4.30
C ASP A 57 6.97 4.85 -4.61
N LEU A 58 7.14 5.14 -5.90
CA LEU A 58 7.44 6.49 -6.39
C LEU A 58 6.38 7.49 -5.89
N ILE A 59 5.19 6.99 -5.61
CA ILE A 59 3.98 7.71 -5.20
C ILE A 59 3.32 6.91 -4.08
N SER A 60 2.77 7.55 -3.05
CA SER A 60 1.98 6.84 -2.02
C SER A 60 0.48 6.87 -2.30
N GLY A 61 0.01 7.78 -3.16
CA GLY A 61 -1.39 7.90 -3.54
C GLY A 61 -1.66 9.11 -4.44
N ILE A 62 -2.94 9.45 -4.62
CA ILE A 62 -3.38 10.53 -5.51
C ILE A 62 -2.90 11.92 -5.03
N ASP A 63 -2.72 12.11 -3.72
CA ASP A 63 -2.28 13.39 -3.14
C ASP A 63 -0.87 13.77 -3.58
N ASP A 64 0.03 12.79 -3.72
CA ASP A 64 1.38 13.01 -4.24
C ASP A 64 1.35 13.50 -5.70
N ILE A 65 0.36 13.05 -6.48
CA ILE A 65 0.13 13.50 -7.85
C ILE A 65 -0.40 14.94 -7.85
N LYS A 66 -1.37 15.25 -6.98
CA LYS A 66 -1.91 16.61 -6.81
C LYS A 66 -0.84 17.61 -6.35
N ASN A 67 0.09 17.17 -5.50
CA ASN A 67 1.20 17.98 -5.00
C ASN A 67 2.36 18.14 -6.02
N GLY A 68 2.24 17.58 -7.23
CA GLY A 68 3.22 17.74 -8.30
C GLY A 68 4.53 16.99 -8.08
N LYS A 69 4.53 15.89 -7.31
CA LYS A 69 5.71 15.05 -7.07
C LYS A 69 6.20 14.37 -8.34
N LEU A 70 5.31 14.15 -9.31
CA LEU A 70 5.63 13.67 -10.65
C LEU A 70 5.37 14.73 -11.71
N SER A 71 6.18 14.68 -12.77
CA SER A 71 5.89 15.42 -14.00
C SER A 71 4.62 14.86 -14.65
N PHE A 72 3.69 15.75 -15.00
CA PHE A 72 2.40 15.39 -15.58
C PHE A 72 2.53 14.52 -16.85
N ASN A 73 3.60 14.72 -17.64
CA ASN A 73 3.88 13.95 -18.85
C ASN A 73 4.19 12.46 -18.60
N ARG A 74 4.43 12.06 -17.35
CA ARG A 74 4.70 10.66 -16.97
C ARG A 74 3.47 9.98 -16.36
N ILE A 75 2.33 10.67 -16.35
CA ILE A 75 1.04 10.16 -15.89
C ILE A 75 0.23 9.73 -17.11
N GLY A 76 -0.11 8.45 -17.18
CA GLY A 76 -0.92 7.86 -18.24
C GLY A 76 -2.41 7.86 -17.90
N ILE A 77 -3.24 8.39 -18.78
CA ILE A 77 -4.70 8.38 -18.62
C ILE A 77 -5.36 8.01 -19.94
N LEU A 78 -6.39 7.15 -19.87
CA LEU A 78 -7.17 6.77 -21.04
C LEU A 78 -8.00 7.96 -21.53
N ALA A 79 -7.70 8.45 -22.72
CA ALA A 79 -8.40 9.59 -23.32
C ALA A 79 -9.84 9.20 -23.71
N GLY A 80 -10.78 10.13 -23.50
CA GLY A 80 -12.21 9.91 -23.73
C GLY A 80 -12.91 9.05 -22.69
N SER A 81 -12.26 8.78 -21.56
CA SER A 81 -12.84 8.01 -20.45
C SER A 81 -13.30 8.93 -19.31
N SER A 82 -14.12 8.39 -18.41
CA SER A 82 -14.55 9.06 -17.17
C SER A 82 -13.35 9.51 -16.31
N LEU A 83 -12.21 8.83 -16.44
CA LEU A 83 -10.98 9.14 -15.69
C LEU A 83 -10.32 10.41 -16.19
N GLU A 84 -10.46 10.73 -17.49
CA GLU A 84 -9.99 12.00 -18.03
C GLU A 84 -10.75 13.16 -17.41
N ASP A 85 -12.08 13.08 -17.37
CA ASP A 85 -12.92 14.13 -16.78
C ASP A 85 -12.60 14.34 -15.30
N PHE A 86 -12.45 13.23 -14.55
CA PHE A 86 -12.00 13.27 -13.16
C PHE A 86 -10.63 13.96 -13.02
N TYR A 87 -9.63 13.57 -13.82
CA TYR A 87 -8.30 14.16 -13.74
C TYR A 87 -8.30 15.65 -14.06
N LEU A 88 -9.04 16.05 -15.10
CA LEU A 88 -9.17 17.44 -15.49
C LEU A 88 -9.82 18.27 -14.37
N HIS A 89 -10.86 17.74 -13.72
CA HIS A 89 -11.56 18.47 -12.66
C HIS A 89 -10.76 18.53 -11.35
N GLU A 90 -10.21 17.41 -10.90
CA GLU A 90 -9.68 17.24 -9.55
C GLU A 90 -8.17 17.45 -9.42
N ILE A 91 -7.42 17.33 -10.51
CA ILE A 91 -5.95 17.29 -10.47
C ILE A 91 -5.33 18.42 -11.29
N SER A 92 -5.73 18.56 -12.55
CA SER A 92 -5.07 19.50 -13.46
C SER A 92 -5.83 20.81 -13.70
N CYS A 93 -6.96 21.02 -13.02
CA CYS A 93 -7.77 22.24 -13.11
C CYS A 93 -8.07 22.65 -14.57
N GLY A 94 -8.49 21.67 -15.39
CA GLY A 94 -8.84 21.82 -16.79
C GLY A 94 -7.68 21.70 -17.78
N SER A 95 -6.44 21.49 -17.32
CA SER A 95 -5.27 21.37 -18.20
C SER A 95 -5.03 19.92 -18.66
N ARG A 96 -4.99 19.68 -19.97
CA ARG A 96 -4.56 18.38 -20.54
C ARG A 96 -3.03 18.27 -20.54
N ASN A 97 -2.45 18.04 -19.36
CA ASN A 97 -1.00 17.93 -19.16
C ASN A 97 -0.50 16.49 -18.98
N PHE A 98 -1.38 15.49 -19.11
CA PHE A 98 -1.07 14.07 -18.96
C PHE A 98 -0.67 13.41 -20.30
N TYR A 99 -0.15 12.19 -20.24
CA TYR A 99 0.11 11.35 -21.42
C TYR A 99 -1.19 10.64 -21.87
N PRO A 100 -1.77 11.01 -23.03
CA PRO A 100 -3.04 10.44 -23.47
C PRO A 100 -2.84 9.03 -24.03
N LEU A 101 -3.55 8.07 -23.46
CA LEU A 101 -3.55 6.68 -23.89
C LEU A 101 -4.82 6.39 -24.68
N LYS A 102 -4.72 5.58 -25.74
CA LYS A 102 -5.83 5.25 -26.63
C LYS A 102 -6.51 3.94 -26.28
N SER A 103 -5.78 3.02 -25.65
CA SER A 103 -6.27 1.68 -25.33
C SER A 103 -5.75 1.20 -23.98
N GLN A 104 -6.52 0.32 -23.33
CA GLN A 104 -6.11 -0.31 -22.08
C GLN A 104 -4.80 -1.09 -22.22
N ASN A 105 -4.58 -1.76 -23.35
CA ASN A 105 -3.33 -2.51 -23.59
C ASN A 105 -2.11 -1.58 -23.70
N GLU A 106 -2.31 -0.37 -24.22
CA GLU A 106 -1.25 0.63 -24.36
C GLU A 106 -0.74 1.09 -22.99
N ILE A 107 -1.62 1.16 -21.98
CA ILE A 107 -1.26 1.49 -20.59
C ILE A 107 -0.14 0.57 -20.11
N TYR A 108 -0.31 -0.74 -20.24
CA TYR A 108 0.64 -1.72 -19.72
C TYR A 108 1.95 -1.71 -20.51
N ILE A 109 1.89 -1.60 -21.84
CA ILE A 109 3.08 -1.52 -22.68
C ILE A 109 3.93 -0.28 -22.30
N LYS A 110 3.28 0.87 -22.13
CA LYS A 110 3.97 2.12 -21.79
C LYS A 110 4.52 2.16 -20.37
N LEU A 111 3.85 1.50 -19.42
CA LEU A 111 4.37 1.29 -18.06
C LEU A 111 5.61 0.38 -18.06
N LEU A 112 5.56 -0.74 -18.80
CA LEU A 112 6.68 -1.68 -18.89
C LEU A 112 7.90 -1.09 -19.59
N ASP A 113 7.66 -0.25 -20.60
CA ASP A 113 8.70 0.51 -21.32
C ASP A 113 9.19 1.75 -20.56
N LYS A 114 8.65 2.02 -19.36
CA LYS A 114 8.99 3.19 -18.51
C LYS A 114 8.82 4.55 -19.20
N THR A 115 7.97 4.60 -20.23
CA THR A 115 7.57 5.87 -20.86
C THR A 115 6.71 6.68 -19.90
N ILE A 116 5.80 5.99 -19.21
CA ILE A 116 4.98 6.52 -18.11
C ILE A 116 5.39 5.82 -16.82
N ASP A 117 5.37 6.55 -15.71
CA ASP A 117 5.70 5.98 -14.39
C ASP A 117 4.44 5.48 -13.68
N VAL A 118 3.29 6.13 -13.92
CA VAL A 118 2.01 5.81 -13.27
C VAL A 118 0.87 5.93 -14.26
N ALA A 119 -0.09 5.01 -14.15
CA ALA A 119 -1.34 5.06 -14.88
C ALA A 119 -2.53 5.00 -13.93
N ILE A 120 -3.56 5.78 -14.23
CA ILE A 120 -4.80 5.81 -13.46
C ILE A 120 -5.85 4.97 -14.20
N SER A 121 -6.44 3.99 -13.52
CA SER A 121 -7.48 3.11 -14.07
C SER A 121 -8.35 2.53 -12.94
N ASP A 122 -9.38 1.76 -13.29
CA ASP A 122 -10.31 1.19 -12.33
C ASP A 122 -9.65 0.13 -11.44
N ALA A 123 -9.93 0.18 -10.14
CA ALA A 123 -9.31 -0.68 -9.14
C ALA A 123 -9.53 -2.19 -9.43
N ALA A 124 -10.76 -2.59 -9.77
CA ALA A 124 -11.08 -4.00 -10.05
C ALA A 124 -10.26 -4.57 -11.22
N LEU A 125 -10.08 -3.78 -12.28
CA LEU A 125 -9.31 -4.18 -13.45
C LEU A 125 -7.81 -4.22 -13.14
N LEU A 126 -7.31 -3.21 -12.43
CA LEU A 126 -5.91 -3.15 -12.02
C LEU A 126 -5.54 -4.30 -11.08
N GLU A 127 -6.39 -4.62 -10.11
CA GLU A 127 -6.18 -5.77 -9.22
C GLU A 127 -6.09 -7.08 -9.99
N TYR A 128 -7.00 -7.30 -10.93
CA TYR A 128 -7.01 -8.50 -11.75
C TYR A 128 -5.72 -8.60 -12.58
N VAL A 129 -5.38 -7.53 -13.29
CA VAL A 129 -4.22 -7.52 -14.20
C VAL A 129 -2.91 -7.66 -13.44
N THR A 130 -2.76 -6.98 -12.30
CA THR A 130 -1.54 -7.03 -11.48
C THR A 130 -1.35 -8.40 -10.84
N LYS A 131 -2.43 -9.04 -10.38
CA LYS A 131 -2.34 -10.37 -9.73
C LYS A 131 -2.20 -11.52 -10.73
N LYS A 132 -2.72 -11.40 -11.96
CA LYS A 132 -2.81 -12.52 -12.92
C LYS A 132 -1.90 -12.40 -14.13
N ILE A 133 -1.65 -11.19 -14.63
CA ILE A 133 -1.01 -10.98 -15.94
C ILE A 133 0.38 -10.39 -15.78
N TYR A 134 0.53 -9.30 -15.01
CA TYR A 134 1.78 -8.56 -14.89
C TYR A 134 2.25 -8.45 -13.43
N CYS A 135 3.05 -9.42 -12.98
CA CYS A 135 3.65 -9.43 -11.63
C CYS A 135 4.70 -8.34 -11.41
N ASN A 136 5.18 -7.70 -12.48
CA ASN A 136 6.17 -6.61 -12.41
C ASN A 136 5.54 -5.25 -12.09
N LEU A 137 4.21 -5.16 -12.17
CA LEU A 137 3.47 -3.96 -11.80
C LEU A 137 3.02 -4.10 -10.35
N THR A 138 2.86 -2.97 -9.67
CA THR A 138 2.30 -2.90 -8.33
C THR A 138 1.12 -1.95 -8.34
N LEU A 139 0.05 -2.33 -7.64
CA LEU A 139 -1.05 -1.41 -7.35
C LEU A 139 -0.59 -0.50 -6.21
N VAL A 140 -0.76 0.81 -6.38
CA VAL A 140 -0.27 1.82 -5.45
C VAL A 140 -1.40 2.77 -5.07
N GLY A 141 -1.52 3.06 -3.77
CA GLY A 141 -2.48 4.02 -3.23
C GLY A 141 -3.77 3.40 -2.70
N ILE A 142 -4.66 4.29 -2.25
CA ILE A 142 -6.02 3.98 -1.79
C ILE A 142 -7.06 4.38 -2.84
N ASP A 143 -8.22 3.75 -2.78
CA ASP A 143 -9.37 4.11 -3.61
C ASP A 143 -9.79 5.56 -3.33
N PHE A 144 -9.66 6.43 -4.33
CA PHE A 144 -9.94 7.87 -4.22
C PHE A 144 -11.30 8.28 -4.79
N SER A 145 -11.87 7.48 -5.69
CA SER A 145 -13.17 7.74 -6.31
C SER A 145 -14.02 6.48 -6.28
N ARG A 146 -15.22 6.57 -5.70
CA ARG A 146 -16.18 5.48 -5.68
C ARG A 146 -17.10 5.60 -6.88
N SER A 147 -16.76 4.85 -7.92
CA SER A 147 -17.61 4.66 -9.10
C SER A 147 -18.17 3.25 -9.11
N SER A 148 -19.37 3.08 -9.66
CA SER A 148 -20.02 1.77 -9.81
C SER A 148 -20.25 1.48 -11.28
N TYR A 149 -20.07 0.22 -11.67
CA TYR A 149 -20.47 -0.24 -12.99
C TYR A 149 -21.99 -0.37 -13.06
N GLY A 150 -22.58 0.23 -14.09
CA GLY A 150 -24.00 0.17 -14.36
C GLY A 150 -24.28 -0.27 -15.79
N ILE A 151 -25.38 -0.98 -15.99
CA ILE A 151 -25.89 -1.32 -17.31
C ILE A 151 -26.78 -0.17 -17.77
N VAL A 152 -26.46 0.43 -18.91
CA VAL A 152 -27.27 1.53 -19.47
C VAL A 152 -28.35 0.95 -20.37
N ILE A 153 -29.59 1.30 -20.09
CA ILE A 153 -30.78 0.90 -20.86
C ILE A 153 -31.49 2.14 -21.40
N PRO A 154 -32.22 2.03 -22.54
CA PRO A 154 -32.97 3.15 -23.07
C PRO A 154 -34.08 3.59 -22.10
N LYS A 155 -34.38 4.89 -22.12
CA LYS A 155 -35.43 5.48 -21.28
C LYS A 155 -36.78 4.83 -21.63
N GLN A 156 -37.53 4.41 -20.61
CA GLN A 156 -38.83 3.72 -20.73
C GLN A 156 -38.77 2.33 -21.41
N TRP A 157 -37.68 1.59 -21.23
CA TRP A 157 -37.62 0.21 -21.68
C TRP A 157 -38.60 -0.69 -20.90
N LEU A 158 -39.40 -1.49 -21.61
CA LEU A 158 -40.45 -2.34 -21.02
C LEU A 158 -39.92 -3.31 -19.95
N TYR A 159 -38.71 -3.84 -20.14
CA TYR A 159 -38.08 -4.83 -19.27
C TYR A 159 -37.16 -4.24 -18.20
N ALA A 160 -37.12 -2.91 -18.05
CA ALA A 160 -36.24 -2.26 -17.08
C ALA A 160 -36.44 -2.79 -15.66
N LYS A 161 -37.70 -2.93 -15.25
CA LYS A 161 -38.07 -3.39 -13.91
C LYS A 161 -37.71 -4.86 -13.70
N ASP A 162 -37.93 -5.70 -14.71
CA ASP A 162 -37.60 -7.12 -14.63
C ASP A 162 -36.08 -7.32 -14.53
N LEU A 163 -35.31 -6.55 -15.30
CA LEU A 163 -33.85 -6.56 -15.23
C LEU A 163 -33.34 -6.15 -13.84
N ASP A 164 -33.90 -5.09 -13.25
CA ASP A 164 -33.51 -4.64 -11.91
C ASP A 164 -33.76 -5.71 -10.84
N VAL A 165 -34.91 -6.40 -10.92
CA VAL A 165 -35.24 -7.50 -9.99
C VAL A 165 -34.25 -8.65 -10.15
N VAL A 166 -33.90 -9.03 -11.38
CA VAL A 166 -32.91 -10.08 -11.62
C VAL A 166 -31.54 -9.68 -11.09
N ILE A 167 -31.09 -8.45 -11.31
CA ILE A 167 -29.80 -7.96 -10.80
C ILE A 167 -29.78 -7.98 -9.26
N LEU A 168 -30.87 -7.56 -8.62
CA LEU A 168 -31.00 -7.63 -7.16
C LEU A 168 -30.95 -9.07 -6.65
N SER A 169 -31.62 -10.01 -7.33
CA SER A 169 -31.62 -11.43 -6.98
C SER A 169 -30.27 -12.13 -7.15
N LEU A 170 -29.38 -11.58 -8.00
CA LEU A 170 -28.01 -12.10 -8.16
C LEU A 170 -27.06 -11.58 -7.06
N ARG A 171 -27.45 -10.51 -6.35
CA ARG A 171 -26.65 -9.88 -5.30
C ARG A 171 -26.98 -10.43 -3.92
N GLU A 172 -28.24 -10.78 -3.67
CA GLU A 172 -28.69 -11.48 -2.45
C GLU A 172 -28.24 -12.96 -2.46
#